data_AF-A0A974S8L5-F1
#
_entry.id   AF-A0A974S8L5-F1
#
_cell.length_a   1.000
_cell.length_b   1.000
_cell.length_c   1.000
_cell.angle_alpha   90.00
_cell.angle_beta   90.00
_cell.angle_gamma   90.00
#
_symmetry.space_group_name_H-M   'P 1'
#
loop_
_entity.id
_entity.type
_entity.pdbx_description
1 polymer ?
#
loop_
_entity_poly.entity_id
_entity_poly.type
_entity_poly.pdbx_seq_one_letter_code
_entity_poly.pdbx_strand_id
1 'polypeptide(L)'
;MPPTESDAAMVQARSVRPLVAPSSAFPTLEGSGTWIIIPCYRVRDHILKVIAKIPSWCEGIICVDDGCPDKSGDFIEAAKADSRVAIVRLSKNRGVGGAVLAGYAEAIRRGARVLVKVDGDDQMDLGYIPTWWPPSCWARPTTPRATASPPSAT
;
A
#
# COMPACT_ATOMS: atom_id res chain seq x y z
N MET A 1 -35.67 5.10 -54.36
CA MET A 1 -35.71 6.15 -53.32
C MET A 1 -34.73 5.73 -52.23
N PRO A 2 -33.51 6.28 -52.19
CA PRO A 2 -32.61 6.09 -51.06
C PRO A 2 -33.14 6.88 -49.83
N PRO A 3 -32.90 6.40 -48.61
CA PRO A 3 -33.31 7.10 -47.40
C PRO A 3 -32.61 8.45 -47.24
N THR A 4 -33.34 9.42 -46.70
CA THR A 4 -33.02 10.84 -46.52
C THR A 4 -32.23 11.15 -45.23
N GLU A 5 -31.52 12.27 -45.27
CA GLU A 5 -30.56 12.85 -44.32
C GLU A 5 -31.07 13.17 -42.90
N SER A 6 -31.34 12.16 -42.07
CA SER A 6 -31.52 12.39 -40.63
C SER A 6 -30.99 11.24 -39.78
N ASP A 7 -29.68 11.04 -39.82
CA ASP A 7 -28.88 10.47 -38.71
C ASP A 7 -27.41 10.91 -38.80
N ALA A 8 -27.17 12.05 -39.45
CA ALA A 8 -25.86 12.66 -39.61
C ALA A 8 -25.58 13.61 -38.44
N ALA A 9 -25.38 13.09 -37.23
CA ALA A 9 -24.74 13.85 -36.16
C ALA A 9 -24.22 12.95 -35.02
N MET A 10 -22.90 13.07 -34.80
CA MET A 10 -22.22 12.81 -33.52
C MET A 10 -22.15 11.36 -33.00
N VAL A 11 -21.26 10.57 -33.59
CA VAL A 11 -20.28 9.83 -32.77
C VAL A 11 -18.90 10.13 -33.35
N GLN A 12 -18.37 11.30 -32.99
CA GLN A 12 -16.99 11.64 -33.29
C GLN A 12 -16.13 10.71 -32.44
N ALA A 13 -15.59 9.67 -33.07
CA ALA A 13 -14.66 8.73 -32.45
C ALA A 13 -13.56 9.55 -31.77
N ARG A 14 -13.59 9.62 -30.44
CA ARG A 14 -12.51 10.20 -29.65
C ARG A 14 -11.29 9.38 -29.97
N SER A 15 -10.37 9.96 -30.75
CA SER A 15 -9.06 9.42 -31.03
C SER A 15 -8.47 8.88 -29.74
N VAL A 16 -8.39 7.54 -29.65
CA VAL A 16 -7.79 6.86 -28.52
C VAL A 16 -6.32 7.20 -28.63
N ARG A 17 -5.85 8.12 -27.79
CA ARG A 17 -4.42 8.44 -27.73
C ARG A 17 -3.67 7.12 -27.50
N PRO A 18 -2.66 6.80 -28.31
CA PRO A 18 -1.89 5.59 -28.10
C PRO A 18 -1.36 5.62 -26.67
N LEU A 19 -1.49 4.48 -25.98
CA LEU A 19 -0.91 4.28 -24.67
C LEU A 19 0.58 4.58 -24.82
N VAL A 20 1.01 5.73 -24.31
CA VAL A 20 2.43 6.09 -24.25
C VAL A 20 3.10 4.96 -23.48
N ALA A 21 4.00 4.23 -24.12
CA ALA A 21 4.80 3.21 -23.45
C ALA A 21 5.45 3.86 -22.22
N PRO A 22 5.35 3.27 -21.02
CA PRO A 22 5.87 3.90 -19.82
C PRO A 22 7.37 4.12 -20.00
N SER A 23 7.78 5.39 -19.93
CA SER A 23 9.18 5.79 -19.75
C SER A 23 9.75 4.99 -18.58
N SER A 24 10.98 4.48 -18.73
CA SER A 24 11.61 3.42 -17.94
C SER A 24 11.97 3.76 -16.48
N ALA A 25 11.26 4.67 -15.84
CA ALA A 25 11.31 4.89 -14.39
C ALA A 25 9.91 5.29 -13.91
N PHE A 26 9.24 4.36 -13.23
CA PHE A 26 8.02 4.72 -12.50
C PHE A 26 8.37 5.76 -11.42
N PRO A 27 7.51 6.77 -11.19
CA PRO A 27 7.79 7.80 -10.18
C PRO A 27 7.97 7.15 -8.80
N THR A 28 8.91 7.63 -7.99
CA THR A 28 8.97 7.24 -6.57
C THR A 28 7.82 7.91 -5.82
N LEU A 29 7.32 7.27 -4.77
CA LEU A 29 6.22 7.79 -3.97
C LEU A 29 6.73 8.48 -2.71
N GLU A 30 7.89 9.11 -2.82
CA GLU A 30 8.56 9.71 -1.68
C GLU A 30 7.73 10.86 -1.09
N GLY A 31 7.60 10.89 0.24
CA GLY A 31 6.75 11.86 0.95
C GLY A 31 5.24 11.63 0.78
N SER A 32 4.82 10.50 0.19
CA SER A 32 3.41 10.15 0.03
C SER A 32 2.72 9.79 1.36
N GLY A 33 3.45 9.46 2.42
CA GLY A 33 2.84 8.82 3.60
C GLY A 33 2.49 7.35 3.35
N THR A 34 3.19 6.63 2.47
CA THR A 34 2.91 5.21 2.18
C THR A 34 3.49 4.29 3.24
N TRP A 35 2.63 3.42 3.77
CA TRP A 35 2.96 2.36 4.70
C TRP A 35 2.58 1.00 4.12
N ILE A 36 3.45 0.00 4.33
CA ILE A 36 3.21 -1.39 3.92
C ILE A 36 2.69 -2.19 5.10
N ILE A 37 1.66 -3.01 4.88
CA ILE A 37 1.04 -3.85 5.90
C ILE A 37 1.14 -5.31 5.44
N ILE A 38 1.79 -6.13 6.26
CA ILE A 38 2.07 -7.54 5.95
C ILE A 38 1.50 -8.43 7.05
N PRO A 39 0.37 -9.12 6.79
CA PRO A 39 -0.07 -10.20 7.64
C PRO A 39 0.96 -11.33 7.65
N CYS A 40 1.43 -11.71 8.84
CA CYS A 40 2.50 -12.67 9.03
C CYS A 40 1.97 -13.92 9.73
N TYR A 41 1.41 -14.85 8.97
CA TYR A 41 0.97 -16.15 9.46
C TYR A 41 1.57 -17.27 8.60
N ARG A 42 2.51 -18.04 9.16
CA ARG A 42 3.27 -19.12 8.48
C ARG A 42 4.05 -18.65 7.24
N VAL A 43 4.71 -17.49 7.35
CA VAL A 43 5.46 -16.86 6.23
C VAL A 43 6.97 -16.80 6.48
N ARG A 44 7.46 -17.54 7.47
CA ARG A 44 8.85 -17.49 7.96
C ARG A 44 9.89 -17.62 6.84
N ASP A 45 9.64 -18.50 5.87
CA ASP A 45 10.61 -18.82 4.80
C ASP A 45 10.74 -17.71 3.73
N HIS A 46 9.77 -16.80 3.68
CA HIS A 46 9.63 -15.80 2.62
C HIS A 46 9.71 -14.37 3.14
N ILE A 47 9.31 -14.13 4.39
CA ILE A 47 9.04 -12.78 4.90
C ILE A 47 10.24 -11.83 4.83
N LEU A 48 11.47 -12.31 5.07
CA LEU A 48 12.66 -11.44 4.96
C LEU A 48 12.95 -11.03 3.51
N LYS A 49 12.63 -11.89 2.53
CA LYS A 49 12.75 -11.55 1.11
C LYS A 49 11.72 -10.50 0.72
N VAL A 50 10.49 -10.65 1.21
CA VAL A 50 9.42 -9.66 1.01
C VAL A 50 9.85 -8.31 1.59
N ILE A 51 10.33 -8.29 2.84
CA ILE A 51 10.80 -7.05 3.49
C ILE A 51 11.94 -6.40 2.70
N ALA A 52 12.90 -7.19 2.22
CA ALA A 52 14.01 -6.67 1.43
C ALA A 52 13.59 -6.08 0.07
N LYS A 53 12.44 -6.51 -0.49
CA LYS A 53 11.87 -5.96 -1.73
C LYS A 53 11.07 -4.67 -1.49
N ILE A 54 10.80 -4.28 -0.24
CA ILE A 54 10.00 -3.10 0.05
C ILE A 54 10.76 -1.83 -0.37
N PRO A 55 10.19 -1.01 -1.26
CA PRO A 55 10.88 0.18 -1.77
C PRO A 55 11.32 1.13 -0.65
N SER A 56 12.50 1.72 -0.78
CA SER A 56 13.11 2.62 0.22
C SER A 56 12.28 3.88 0.50
N TRP A 57 11.45 4.32 -0.46
CA TRP A 57 10.59 5.50 -0.30
C TRP A 57 9.36 5.26 0.59
N CYS A 58 9.05 4.01 0.97
CA CYS A 58 8.00 3.73 1.96
C CYS A 58 8.43 4.25 3.34
N GLU A 59 7.51 4.92 4.05
CA GLU A 59 7.80 5.52 5.36
C GLU A 59 7.82 4.51 6.49
N GLY A 60 7.13 3.38 6.33
CA GLY A 60 7.07 2.36 7.37
C GLY A 60 6.49 1.03 6.91
N ILE A 61 6.78 -0.01 7.69
CA ILE A 61 6.35 -1.38 7.43
C ILE A 61 5.73 -1.92 8.72
N ILE A 62 4.49 -2.38 8.66
CA ILE A 62 3.80 -3.05 9.76
C ILE A 62 3.69 -4.54 9.45
N CYS A 63 4.44 -5.36 10.17
CA CYS A 63 4.29 -6.80 10.16
C CYS A 63 3.31 -7.21 11.27
N VAL A 64 2.21 -7.86 10.90
CA VAL A 64 1.18 -8.28 11.87
C VAL A 64 1.29 -9.77 12.13
N ASP A 65 1.81 -10.15 13.29
CA ASP A 65 1.81 -11.54 13.75
C ASP A 65 0.42 -11.90 14.30
N ASP A 66 -0.35 -12.64 13.51
CA ASP A 66 -1.72 -13.04 13.82
C ASP A 66 -1.77 -14.36 14.61
N GLY A 67 -1.03 -14.43 15.72
CA GLY A 67 -0.91 -15.63 16.53
C GLY A 67 -0.26 -16.80 15.79
N CYS A 68 0.81 -16.53 15.04
CA CYS A 68 1.48 -17.53 14.22
C CYS A 68 2.18 -18.61 15.08
N PRO A 69 1.87 -19.91 14.91
CA PRO A 69 2.55 -20.98 15.66
C PRO A 69 4.05 -21.07 15.34
N ASP A 70 4.45 -20.71 14.12
CA ASP A 70 5.84 -20.80 13.65
C ASP A 70 6.71 -19.60 14.09
N LYS A 71 6.15 -18.73 14.95
CA LYS A 71 6.82 -17.55 15.48
C LYS A 71 7.40 -16.65 14.38
N SER A 72 6.62 -16.41 13.33
CA SER A 72 7.04 -15.56 12.21
C SER A 72 7.36 -14.13 12.68
N GLY A 73 6.59 -13.59 13.63
CA GLY A 73 6.88 -12.29 14.25
C GLY A 73 8.25 -12.25 14.95
N ASP A 74 8.55 -13.26 15.77
CA ASP A 74 9.85 -13.34 16.48
C ASP A 74 11.02 -13.43 15.51
N PHE A 75 10.84 -14.15 14.41
CA PHE A 75 11.85 -14.27 13.37
C PHE A 75 12.15 -12.92 12.69
N ILE A 76 11.12 -12.15 12.37
CA ILE A 76 11.27 -10.79 11.81
C ILE A 76 11.98 -9.88 12.83
N GLU A 77 11.55 -9.93 14.09
CA GLU A 77 12.10 -9.10 15.17
C GLU A 77 13.58 -9.36 15.41
N ALA A 78 13.96 -10.64 15.44
CA ALA A 78 15.34 -11.07 15.64
C ALA A 78 16.25 -10.70 14.46
N ALA A 79 15.73 -10.77 13.23
CA ALA A 79 16.49 -10.47 12.02
C ALA A 79 16.87 -8.99 11.92
N LYS A 80 16.04 -8.07 12.43
CA LYS A 80 16.24 -6.61 12.36
C LYS A 80 16.64 -6.13 10.95
N ALA A 81 16.04 -6.74 9.93
CA ALA A 81 16.45 -6.58 8.54
C ALA A 81 16.22 -5.17 7.99
N ASP A 82 15.23 -4.44 8.51
CA ASP A 82 14.92 -3.07 8.11
C ASP A 82 14.42 -2.27 9.33
N SER A 83 15.02 -1.09 9.55
CA SER A 83 14.69 -0.18 10.66
C SER A 83 13.26 0.39 10.62
N ARG A 84 12.59 0.32 9.46
CA ARG A 84 11.22 0.80 9.25
C ARG A 84 10.17 -0.21 9.71
N VAL A 85 10.58 -1.43 10.07
CA VAL A 85 9.68 -2.51 10.48
C VAL A 85 9.23 -2.31 11.93
N ALA A 86 7.92 -2.33 12.13
CA ALA A 86 7.28 -2.47 13.43
C ALA A 86 6.38 -3.72 13.43
N ILE A 87 6.34 -4.41 14.56
CA ILE A 87 5.58 -5.65 14.71
C ILE A 87 4.34 -5.38 15.56
N VAL A 88 3.17 -5.78 15.05
CA VAL A 88 1.92 -5.81 15.79
C VAL A 88 1.60 -7.27 16.08
N ARG A 89 1.39 -7.60 17.36
CA ARG A 89 1.09 -8.98 17.77
C ARG A 89 -0.36 -9.10 18.21
N LEU A 90 -1.07 -10.05 17.63
CA LEU A 90 -2.43 -10.40 18.01
C LEU A 90 -2.38 -11.66 18.90
N SER A 91 -3.18 -11.67 19.97
CA SER A 91 -3.17 -12.75 20.97
C SER A 91 -3.70 -14.08 20.43
N LYS A 92 -4.47 -14.05 19.35
CA LYS A 92 -5.01 -15.21 18.65
C LYS A 92 -5.16 -14.89 17.17
N ASN A 93 -5.18 -15.92 16.34
CA ASN A 93 -5.47 -15.79 14.92
C ASN A 93 -6.89 -15.23 14.71
N ARG A 94 -6.97 -14.08 14.03
CA ARG A 94 -8.21 -13.38 13.65
C ARG A 94 -8.47 -13.45 12.14
N GLY A 95 -7.66 -14.22 11.42
CA GLY A 95 -7.64 -14.31 9.97
C GLY A 95 -7.01 -13.08 9.32
N VAL A 96 -6.76 -13.20 8.01
CA VAL A 96 -6.07 -12.16 7.23
C VAL A 96 -6.76 -10.79 7.35
N GLY A 97 -8.10 -10.74 7.33
CA GLY A 97 -8.84 -9.49 7.48
C GLY A 97 -8.62 -8.83 8.85
N GLY A 98 -8.64 -9.61 9.93
CA GLY A 98 -8.36 -9.11 11.27
C GLY A 98 -6.94 -8.59 11.44
N ALA A 99 -5.96 -9.29 10.86
CA ALA A 99 -4.57 -8.87 10.85
C ALA A 99 -4.38 -7.56 10.06
N VAL A 100 -4.95 -7.47 8.86
CA VAL A 100 -4.88 -6.27 8.01
C VAL A 100 -5.48 -5.06 8.72
N LEU A 101 -6.67 -5.20 9.34
CA LEU A 101 -7.31 -4.10 10.08
C LEU A 101 -6.46 -3.63 11.27
N ALA A 102 -5.82 -4.55 12.00
CA ALA A 102 -4.91 -4.18 13.08
C ALA A 102 -3.68 -3.42 12.55
N GLY A 103 -3.12 -3.87 11.42
CA GLY A 103 -2.01 -3.18 10.75
C GLY A 103 -2.39 -1.78 10.25
N TYR A 104 -3.58 -1.62 9.67
CA TYR A 104 -4.10 -0.32 9.25
C TYR A 104 -4.25 0.64 10.43
N ALA A 105 -4.84 0.18 11.54
CA ALA A 105 -5.00 1.00 12.74
C ALA A 105 -3.65 1.52 13.25
N GLU A 106 -2.62 0.65 13.30
CA GLU A 106 -1.29 1.04 13.73
C GLU A 106 -0.60 1.99 12.75
N ALA A 107 -0.70 1.74 11.44
CA ALA A 107 -0.14 2.63 10.43
C ALA A 107 -0.80 4.02 10.47
N ILE A 108 -2.13 4.09 10.62
CA ILE A 108 -2.87 5.35 10.78
C ILE A 108 -2.40 6.11 12.03
N ARG A 109 -2.20 5.41 13.16
CA ARG A 109 -1.67 6.01 14.40
C ARG A 109 -0.28 6.63 14.20
N ARG A 110 0.50 6.10 13.27
CA ARG A 110 1.84 6.59 12.89
C ARG A 110 1.82 7.65 11.79
N GLY A 111 0.65 8.06 11.32
CA GLY A 111 0.49 9.12 10.32
C GLY A 111 0.45 8.63 8.87
N ALA A 112 0.20 7.34 8.64
CA ALA A 112 0.02 6.82 7.28
C ALA A 112 -1.10 7.53 6.53
N ARG A 113 -0.87 7.82 5.25
CA ARG A 113 -1.86 8.38 4.32
C ARG A 113 -2.23 7.40 3.22
N VAL A 114 -1.28 6.57 2.81
CA VAL A 114 -1.49 5.50 1.84
C VAL A 114 -1.16 4.18 2.52
N LEU A 115 -2.11 3.24 2.48
CA LEU A 115 -1.99 1.93 3.10
C LEU A 115 -1.94 0.89 1.99
N VAL A 116 -0.88 0.09 1.96
CA VAL A 116 -0.70 -0.97 0.96
C VAL A 116 -0.58 -2.30 1.69
N LYS A 117 -1.55 -3.19 1.48
CA LYS A 117 -1.45 -4.58 1.90
C LYS A 117 -0.51 -5.33 0.96
N VAL A 118 0.45 -6.06 1.53
CA VAL A 118 1.33 -7.00 0.82
C VAL A 118 1.24 -8.37 1.50
N ASP A 119 1.18 -9.44 0.72
CA ASP A 119 1.20 -10.79 1.25
C ASP A 119 2.64 -11.26 1.53
N GLY A 120 2.81 -12.06 2.59
CA GLY A 120 4.13 -12.50 3.05
C GLY A 120 4.73 -13.69 2.29
N ASP A 121 4.12 -14.13 1.18
CA ASP A 121 4.50 -15.33 0.41
C ASP A 121 5.44 -15.06 -0.77
N ASP A 122 5.87 -13.81 -0.95
CA ASP A 122 6.79 -13.35 -2.01
C ASP A 122 6.24 -13.46 -3.44
N GLN A 123 4.92 -13.54 -3.62
CA GLN A 123 4.29 -13.59 -4.96
C GLN A 123 4.04 -12.21 -5.58
N MET A 124 4.07 -11.14 -4.78
CA MET A 124 3.81 -9.78 -5.24
C MET A 124 5.08 -9.07 -5.69
N ASP A 125 5.08 -8.51 -6.91
CA ASP A 125 6.13 -7.59 -7.35
C ASP A 125 5.82 -6.16 -6.88
N LEU A 126 6.58 -5.72 -5.87
CA LEU A 126 6.42 -4.42 -5.23
C LEU A 126 6.92 -3.25 -6.10
N GLY A 127 7.64 -3.54 -7.19
CA GLY A 127 8.05 -2.53 -8.18
C GLY A 127 6.88 -1.88 -8.90
N TYR A 128 5.71 -2.54 -8.93
CA TYR A 128 4.49 -2.00 -9.54
C TYR A 128 3.69 -1.05 -8.64
N ILE A 129 3.98 -0.94 -7.34
CA ILE A 129 3.20 -0.09 -6.43
C ILE A 129 3.03 1.35 -6.97
N PRO A 130 4.06 2.01 -7.53
CA PRO A 130 3.89 3.36 -8.07
C PRO A 130 3.02 3.48 -9.32
N THR A 131 2.64 2.36 -9.93
CA THR A 131 1.84 2.30 -11.17
C THR A 131 0.34 2.21 -10.91
N TRP A 132 -0.05 1.82 -9.70
CA TRP A 132 -1.44 1.52 -9.37
C TRP A 132 -2.35 2.75 -9.42
N TRP A 133 -1.77 3.95 -9.28
CA TRP A 133 -2.53 5.18 -9.26
C TRP A 133 -1.77 6.33 -9.96
N PRO A 134 -2.48 7.33 -10.49
CA PRO A 134 -1.83 8.48 -11.11
C PRO A 134 -1.14 9.37 -10.06
N PRO A 135 -0.07 10.11 -10.45
CA PRO A 135 0.66 11.08 -9.61
C PRO A 135 -0.22 12.00 -8.75
N SER A 136 -1.38 12.40 -9.27
CA SER A 136 -2.30 13.32 -8.61
C SER A 136 -3.00 12.74 -7.37
N CYS A 137 -3.14 11.41 -7.25
CA CYS A 137 -3.91 10.79 -6.15
C CYS A 137 -3.20 10.80 -4.80
N TRP A 138 -1.88 11.01 -4.78
CA TRP A 138 -1.02 10.89 -3.59
C TRP A 138 -0.07 12.07 -3.45
N ALA A 139 -0.08 13.06 -4.33
CA ALA A 139 0.69 14.29 -4.11
C ALA A 139 0.31 14.86 -2.73
N ARG A 140 1.31 15.26 -1.94
CA ARG A 140 1.06 15.87 -0.63
C ARG A 140 0.34 17.21 -0.87
N PRO A 141 -0.84 17.45 -0.28
CA PRO A 141 -1.42 18.79 -0.33
C PRO A 141 -0.40 19.78 0.24
N THR A 142 -0.17 20.89 -0.46
CA THR A 142 0.76 21.94 -0.01
C THR A 142 0.27 22.63 1.27
N THR A 143 -1.01 22.46 1.60
CA THR A 143 -1.61 22.98 2.83
C THR A 143 -1.29 22.07 4.02
N PRO A 144 -0.68 22.59 5.10
CA PRO A 144 -0.50 21.84 6.33
C PRO A 144 -1.85 21.33 6.84
N ARG A 145 -1.89 20.05 7.26
CA ARG A 145 -3.07 19.51 7.93
C ARG A 145 -3.26 20.30 9.22
N ALA A 146 -4.43 20.90 9.43
CA ALA A 146 -4.79 21.46 10.72
C ALA A 146 -4.56 20.37 11.78
N THR A 147 -3.69 20.63 12.75
CA THR A 147 -3.52 19.75 13.89
C THR A 147 -4.86 19.70 14.61
N ALA A 148 -5.52 18.54 14.59
CA ALA A 148 -6.70 18.35 15.40
C ALA A 148 -6.25 18.48 16.87
N SER A 149 -6.63 19.57 17.52
CA SER A 149 -6.48 19.70 18.96
C SER A 149 -7.21 18.53 19.63
N PRO A 150 -6.62 17.87 20.64
CA PRO A 150 -7.32 16.82 21.37
C PRO A 150 -8.62 17.39 21.96
N PRO A 151 -9.72 16.60 22.01
CA PRO A 151 -10.96 17.08 22.60
C PRO A 151 -10.71 17.47 24.05
N SER A 152 -11.09 18.70 24.41
CA SER A 152 -11.05 19.18 25.79
C SER A 152 -11.88 18.25 26.67
N ALA A 153 -11.24 17.62 27.65
CA ALA A 153 -11.95 16.83 28.65
C ALA A 153 -12.97 17.74 29.36
N THR A 154 -14.25 17.37 29.30
CA THR A 154 -15.33 17.94 30.11
C THR A 154 -15.81 16.86 31.06
#